data_AF-A0A7C2ZFF9-F1
#
_entry.id   AF-A0A7C2ZFF9-F1
#
_cell.length_a   1.000
_cell.length_b   1.000
_cell.length_c   1.000
_cell.angle_alpha   90.00
_cell.angle_beta   90.00
_cell.angle_gamma   90.00
#
_symmetry.space_group_name_H-M   'P 1'
#
loop_
_entity.id
_entity.type
_entity.pdbx_description
1 polymer ?
#
loop_
_entity_poly.entity_id
_entity_poly.type
_entity_poly.pdbx_seq_one_letter_code
_entity_poly.pdbx_strand_id
1 'polypeptide(L)'
;MTKEFEIGISLLKKVHKELESLMQVQDRLNARIIVNSIINPITASAYQIRVGDGPHKEELLEHLLKLVKEMRDLSDIKTMQETIGKVLELLKEFEETPAEKKEG
;
A
#
# COMPACT_ATOMS: atom_id res chain seq x y z
N MET A 1 9.46 -12.30 -8.68
CA MET A 1 9.39 -11.58 -7.37
C MET A 1 9.86 -12.53 -6.28
N THR A 2 10.40 -11.98 -5.20
CA THR A 2 10.72 -12.77 -3.98
C THR A 2 9.46 -13.04 -3.16
N LYS A 3 9.54 -14.04 -2.28
CA LYS A 3 8.45 -14.39 -1.37
C LYS A 3 8.09 -13.23 -0.44
N GLU A 4 9.09 -12.52 0.05
CA GLU A 4 8.93 -11.34 0.91
C GLU A 4 8.16 -10.25 0.14
N PHE A 5 8.55 -9.98 -1.10
CA PHE A 5 7.83 -9.02 -1.94
C PHE A 5 6.36 -9.43 -2.15
N GLU A 6 6.10 -10.70 -2.48
CA GLU A 6 4.74 -11.23 -2.66
C GLU A 6 3.89 -11.13 -1.37
N ILE A 7 4.48 -11.38 -0.20
CA ILE A 7 3.81 -11.18 1.10
C ILE A 7 3.46 -9.70 1.28
N GLY A 8 4.39 -8.80 0.95
CA GLY A 8 4.16 -7.35 0.99
C GLY A 8 2.97 -6.93 0.14
N ILE A 9 2.89 -7.40 -1.10
CA ILE A 9 1.75 -7.16 -2.01
C ILE A 9 0.46 -7.77 -1.46
N SER A 10 0.50 -9.01 -0.95
CA SER A 10 -0.69 -9.67 -0.38
C SER A 10 -1.28 -8.90 0.79
N LEU A 11 -0.44 -8.30 1.65
CA LEU A 11 -0.89 -7.45 2.75
C LEU A 11 -1.61 -6.20 2.26
N LEU A 12 -1.12 -5.55 1.21
CA LEU A 12 -1.76 -4.38 0.61
C LEU A 12 -3.13 -4.74 0.01
N LYS A 13 -3.21 -5.86 -0.70
CA LYS A 13 -4.48 -6.36 -1.26
C LYS A 13 -5.53 -6.65 -0.18
N LYS A 14 -5.11 -7.14 0.99
CA LYS A 14 -6.03 -7.40 2.12
C LYS A 14 -6.68 -6.13 2.66
N VAL A 15 -6.02 -4.98 2.54
CA VAL A 15 -6.52 -3.68 3.03
C VAL A 15 -6.95 -2.73 1.90
N HIS A 16 -7.14 -3.27 0.69
CA HIS A 16 -7.46 -2.47 -0.51
C HIS A 16 -8.74 -1.65 -0.33
N LYS A 17 -9.79 -2.25 0.26
CA LYS A 17 -11.08 -1.58 0.45
C LYS A 17 -10.98 -0.41 1.44
N GLU A 18 -10.17 -0.55 2.46
CA GLU A 18 -9.92 0.50 3.45
C GLU A 18 -9.09 1.63 2.84
N LEU A 19 -8.12 1.32 1.98
CA LEU A 19 -7.39 2.33 1.18
C LEU A 19 -8.36 3.10 0.27
N GLU A 20 -9.26 2.41 -0.44
CA GLU A 20 -10.32 3.06 -1.23
C GLU A 20 -11.26 3.90 -0.36
N SER A 21 -11.58 3.44 0.85
CA SER A 21 -12.41 4.19 1.79
C SER A 21 -11.72 5.48 2.26
N LEU A 22 -10.40 5.43 2.51
CA LEU A 22 -9.61 6.62 2.83
C LEU A 22 -9.56 7.63 1.67
N MET A 23 -9.67 7.18 0.42
CA MET A 23 -9.77 8.09 -0.74
C MET A 23 -11.04 8.94 -0.73
N GLN A 24 -12.10 8.50 -0.04
CA GLN A 24 -13.41 9.17 0.00
C GLN A 24 -13.65 9.93 1.31
N VAL A 25 -12.75 9.80 2.29
CA VAL A 25 -12.96 10.40 3.61
C VAL A 25 -12.78 11.92 3.57
N GLN A 26 -13.68 12.64 4.23
CA GLN A 26 -13.66 14.11 4.27
C GLN A 26 -13.26 14.66 5.64
N ASP A 27 -13.40 13.86 6.69
CA ASP A 27 -13.13 14.26 8.06
C ASP A 27 -12.06 13.40 8.74
N ARG A 28 -11.37 14.02 9.69
CA ARG A 28 -10.24 13.39 10.39
C ARG A 28 -10.67 12.28 11.34
N LEU A 29 -11.91 12.31 11.86
CA LEU A 29 -12.39 11.29 12.80
C LEU A 29 -12.56 9.95 12.11
N ASN A 30 -13.28 9.94 10.99
CA ASN A 30 -13.46 8.74 10.17
C ASN A 30 -12.13 8.27 9.58
N ALA A 31 -11.26 9.20 9.13
CA ALA A 31 -9.95 8.84 8.63
C ALA A 31 -9.12 8.11 9.70
N ARG A 32 -9.15 8.59 10.94
CA ARG A 32 -8.43 7.96 12.07
C ARG A 32 -8.93 6.55 12.38
N ILE A 33 -10.24 6.32 12.32
CA ILE A 33 -10.83 4.98 12.55
C ILE A 33 -10.29 3.99 11.52
N ILE A 34 -10.30 4.37 10.24
CA ILE A 34 -9.83 3.50 9.15
C ILE A 34 -8.30 3.33 9.22
N VAL A 35 -7.55 4.41 9.46
CA VAL A 35 -6.08 4.33 9.59
C VAL A 35 -5.69 3.36 10.71
N ASN A 36 -6.36 3.41 11.86
CA ASN A 36 -6.07 2.52 12.99
C ASN A 36 -6.28 1.04 12.65
N SER A 37 -7.17 0.70 11.72
CA SER A 37 -7.38 -0.70 11.32
C SER A 37 -6.32 -1.20 10.33
N ILE A 38 -5.66 -0.31 9.57
CA ILE A 38 -4.77 -0.72 8.46
C ILE A 38 -3.31 -0.31 8.60
N ILE A 39 -2.96 0.61 9.49
CA ILE A 39 -1.59 1.10 9.63
C ILE A 39 -0.57 -0.02 9.89
N ASN A 40 -0.98 -1.05 10.65
CA ASN A 40 -0.15 -2.21 10.94
C ASN A 40 0.09 -3.06 9.68
N PRO A 41 -0.93 -3.51 8.92
CA PRO A 41 -0.76 -4.13 7.61
C PRO A 41 0.11 -3.33 6.63
N ILE A 42 -0.09 -2.01 6.51
CA ILE A 42 0.69 -1.14 5.62
C ILE A 42 2.15 -1.09 6.07
N THR A 43 2.40 -0.93 7.36
CA THR A 43 3.76 -0.94 7.93
C THR A 43 4.44 -2.29 7.70
N ALA A 44 3.73 -3.40 7.93
CA ALA A 44 4.23 -4.74 7.69
C ALA A 44 4.56 -4.96 6.20
N SER A 45 3.72 -4.46 5.29
CA SER A 45 3.99 -4.49 3.86
C SER A 45 5.30 -3.76 3.53
N ALA A 46 5.48 -2.52 4.01
CA ALA A 46 6.71 -1.76 3.79
C ALA A 46 7.96 -2.52 4.24
N TYR A 47 7.90 -3.22 5.38
CA TYR A 47 9.02 -4.04 5.86
C TYR A 47 9.33 -5.22 4.94
N GLN A 48 8.31 -5.90 4.43
CA GLN A 48 8.45 -7.04 3.52
C GLN A 48 8.98 -6.59 2.15
N ILE A 49 8.43 -5.51 1.59
CA ILE A 49 8.92 -4.91 0.33
C ILE A 49 10.38 -4.48 0.46
N ARG A 50 10.79 -3.90 1.60
CA ARG A 50 12.17 -3.46 1.83
C ARG A 50 13.19 -4.59 1.71
N VAL A 51 12.88 -5.75 2.29
CA VAL A 51 13.79 -6.91 2.30
C VAL A 51 13.61 -7.84 1.09
N GLY A 52 12.47 -7.74 0.42
CA GLY A 52 12.20 -8.44 -0.83
C GLY A 52 12.79 -7.76 -2.06
N ASP A 53 12.67 -8.44 -3.19
CA ASP A 53 12.94 -7.95 -4.53
C ASP A 53 11.76 -8.20 -5.47
N GLY A 54 11.48 -7.23 -6.36
CA GLY A 54 10.31 -7.18 -7.21
C GLY A 54 10.22 -5.92 -8.08
N PRO A 55 9.28 -5.88 -9.04
CA PRO A 55 9.12 -4.75 -9.94
C PRO A 55 8.75 -3.48 -9.16
N HIS A 56 9.27 -2.33 -9.59
CA HIS A 56 9.02 -1.03 -8.96
C HIS A 56 9.26 -1.00 -7.45
N LYS A 57 10.12 -1.88 -6.92
CA LYS A 57 10.34 -2.03 -5.47
C LYS A 57 10.64 -0.70 -4.77
N GLU A 58 11.63 0.03 -5.27
CA GLU A 58 12.09 1.26 -4.63
C GLU A 58 10.99 2.34 -4.62
N GLU A 59 10.26 2.46 -5.72
CA GLU A 59 9.14 3.39 -5.88
C GLU A 59 7.97 3.02 -4.94
N LEU A 60 7.57 1.74 -4.91
CA LEU A 60 6.55 1.25 -3.99
C LEU A 60 6.97 1.47 -2.54
N LEU A 61 8.22 1.15 -2.19
CA LEU A 61 8.74 1.32 -0.83
C LEU A 61 8.72 2.79 -0.41
N GLU A 62 9.12 3.71 -1.29
CA GLU A 62 9.07 5.14 -1.02
C GLU A 62 7.63 5.59 -0.68
N HIS A 63 6.66 5.20 -1.50
CA HIS A 63 5.25 5.54 -1.27
C HIS A 63 4.70 4.91 0.01
N LEU A 64 5.06 3.67 0.33
CA LEU A 64 4.64 3.02 1.57
C LEU A 64 5.23 3.71 2.81
N LEU A 65 6.52 4.07 2.80
CA LEU A 65 7.14 4.78 3.92
C LEU A 65 6.51 6.16 4.13
N LYS A 66 6.24 6.87 3.03
CA LYS A 66 5.52 8.14 3.05
C LYS A 66 4.12 7.98 3.63
N LEU A 67 3.37 6.97 3.16
CA LEU A 67 2.02 6.69 3.63
C LEU A 67 1.98 6.36 5.12
N VAL A 68 2.93 5.55 5.62
CA VAL A 68 3.03 5.24 7.06
C VAL A 68 3.22 6.52 7.88
N LYS A 69 4.07 7.45 7.42
CA LYS A 69 4.25 8.73 8.09
C LYS A 69 2.96 9.56 8.10
N GLU A 70 2.31 9.69 6.95
CA GLU A 70 1.07 10.44 6.80
C GLU A 70 -0.08 9.88 7.64
N MET A 71 -0.17 8.55 7.75
CA MET A 71 -1.13 7.87 8.62
C MET A 71 -0.88 8.15 10.11
N ARG A 72 0.38 8.21 10.55
CA ARG A 72 0.75 8.52 11.95
C ARG A 72 0.43 9.97 12.30
N ASP A 73 0.79 10.88 11.41
CA ASP A 73 0.63 12.31 11.63
C ASP A 73 -0.85 12.72 11.47
N LEU A 74 -1.52 12.15 10.46
CA LEU A 74 -2.90 12.43 10.04
C LEU A 74 -3.20 13.94 9.94
N SER A 75 -2.17 14.73 9.60
CA SER A 75 -2.22 16.18 9.58
C SER A 75 -2.88 16.70 8.30
N ASP A 76 -2.62 16.05 7.16
CA ASP A 76 -3.16 16.40 5.85
C ASP A 76 -3.78 15.17 5.19
N ILE A 77 -5.12 15.16 5.12
CA ILE A 77 -5.89 14.06 4.51
C ILE A 77 -5.65 14.04 2.99
N LYS A 78 -5.50 15.19 2.34
CA LYS A 78 -5.35 15.25 0.89
C LYS A 78 -4.01 14.67 0.45
N THR A 79 -2.93 15.03 1.16
CA THR A 79 -1.62 14.44 0.86
C THR A 79 -1.62 12.92 1.07
N MET A 80 -2.26 12.45 2.14
CA MET A 80 -2.42 11.01 2.38
C MET A 80 -3.19 10.33 1.22
N GLN A 81 -4.28 10.93 0.75
CA GLN A 81 -5.07 10.41 -0.38
C GLN A 81 -4.25 10.37 -1.67
N GLU A 82 -3.45 11.40 -1.96
CA GLU A 82 -2.55 11.39 -3.12
C GLU A 82 -1.54 10.24 -3.06
N THR A 83 -0.94 10.01 -1.89
CA THR A 83 -0.01 8.89 -1.69
C THR A 83 -0.73 7.54 -1.83
N ILE A 84 -1.95 7.40 -1.29
CA ILE A 84 -2.77 6.20 -1.46
C ILE A 84 -3.04 5.94 -2.95
N GLY A 85 -3.39 6.97 -3.72
CA GLY A 85 -3.61 6.86 -5.16
C GLY A 85 -2.43 6.22 -5.88
N LYS A 86 -1.21 6.69 -5.60
CA LYS A 86 0.03 6.13 -6.17
C LYS A 86 0.28 4.68 -5.77
N VAL A 87 0.02 4.33 -4.51
CA VAL A 87 0.12 2.94 -4.05
C VAL A 87 -0.87 2.05 -4.79
N LEU A 88 -2.13 2.50 -4.97
CA LEU A 88 -3.16 1.75 -5.67
C LEU A 88 -2.87 1.61 -7.17
N GLU A 89 -2.27 2.62 -7.81
CA GLU A 89 -1.82 2.55 -9.20
C GLU A 89 -0.75 1.46 -9.38
N LEU A 90 0.31 1.48 -8.57
CA LEU A 90 1.34 0.44 -8.60
C LEU A 90 0.76 -0.96 -8.32
N LEU A 91 -0.20 -1.07 -7.40
CA LEU A 91 -0.86 -2.35 -7.11
C LEU A 91 -1.58 -2.94 -8.32
N LYS A 92 -2.19 -2.11 -9.17
CA LYS A 92 -2.84 -2.56 -10.40
C LYS A 92 -1.83 -3.09 -11.40
N GLU A 93 -0.67 -2.45 -11.55
CA GLU A 93 0.40 -2.92 -12.44
C GLU A 93 0.89 -4.32 -12.03
N PHE A 94 0.95 -4.63 -10.74
CA PHE A 94 1.30 -5.96 -10.24
C PHE A 94 0.19 -7.02 -10.43
N GLU A 95 -1.05 -6.60 -10.70
CA GLU A 95 -2.16 -7.50 -11.05
C GLU A 95 -2.23 -7.76 -12.56
N GLU A 96 -1.86 -6.77 -13.36
CA GLU A 96 -1.87 -6.84 -14.81
C GLU A 96 -0.61 -7.48 -15.40
N THR A 97 0.45 -7.67 -14.62
CA THR A 97 1.60 -8.48 -15.02
C THR A 97 1.16 -9.95 -15.04
N PRO A 98 0.96 -10.58 -16.22
CA PRO A 98 0.54 -11.96 -16.28
C PRO A 98 1.63 -12.81 -15.65
N ALA A 99 1.23 -13.78 -14.83
CA ALA A 99 2.08 -14.89 -14.49
C ALA A 99 2.68 -15.45 -15.79
N GLU A 100 3.95 -15.16 -16.05
CA GLU A 100 4.68 -15.78 -17.15
C GLU A 100 4.62 -17.30 -16.94
N LYS A 101 3.87 -17.94 -17.83
CA LYS A 101 4.06 -19.29 -18.36
C LYS A 101 4.46 -20.37 -17.34
N LYS A 102 3.45 -21.09 -16.85
CA LYS A 102 3.60 -22.55 -16.72
C LYS A 102 3.31 -23.18 -18.09
N GLU A 103 4.29 -23.11 -19.00
CA GLU A 103 4.42 -24.10 -20.06
C GLU A 103 5.30 -25.23 -19.49
N GLY A 104 4.72 -26.42 -19.39
CA GLY A 104 5.36 -27.66 -18.93
C GLY A 104 4.38 -28.81 -19.05
#